data_AF-A0A962Y893-F1
#
_entry.id   AF-A0A962Y893-F1
#
_cell.length_a   1.000
_cell.length_b   1.000
_cell.length_c   1.000
_cell.angle_alpha   90.00
_cell.angle_beta   90.00
_cell.angle_gamma   90.00
#
_symmetry.space_group_name_H-M   'P 1'
#
loop_
_entity.id
_entity.type
_entity.pdbx_description
1 polymer ?
#
loop_
_entity_poly.entity_id
_entity_poly.type
_entity_poly.pdbx_seq_one_letter_code
_entity_poly.pdbx_strand_id
1 'polypeptide(L)'
;LQLLLNLSNIALDLLFVLGLGYAVKGVALASALSEWLAALAGLLIIYRQLRPDSGGWFYPLWNSRELLAMMRVNGNIFIRTLCLNLAYFYFTATSARLGPELLAANALLIQLQSLMAYGLDGFAHAAEALAGSAYGARQRAVFLAAVRASTLWAFVVAVLIALAYGLVGDVIIGLMTSHTEVLDIAGHYLPWMVIAPLLSVWSFQLDGIFIGATRSVEMRNAALFSLLVFVPSLELLVYLLGNHGLWLAMMVLMLARTLSLLHYFPRLLEPLR
;
A
#
# COMPACT_ATOMS: atom_id res chain seq x y z
N LEU A 1 -17.74 -6.59 -4.27
CA LEU A 1 -17.42 -5.51 -5.21
C LEU A 1 -16.10 -5.75 -5.93
N GLN A 2 -14.99 -5.88 -5.21
CA GLN A 2 -13.65 -6.07 -5.79
C GLN A 2 -13.55 -7.30 -6.73
N LEU A 3 -14.15 -8.44 -6.34
CA LEU A 3 -14.19 -9.62 -7.23
C LEU A 3 -14.96 -9.37 -8.52
N LEU A 4 -16.09 -8.64 -8.46
CA LEU A 4 -16.86 -8.29 -9.65
C LEU A 4 -16.04 -7.39 -10.58
N LEU A 5 -15.39 -6.37 -10.02
CA LEU A 5 -14.52 -5.46 -10.76
C LEU A 5 -13.43 -6.24 -11.50
N ASN A 6 -12.62 -7.03 -10.78
CA ASN A 6 -11.49 -7.73 -11.36
C ASN A 6 -11.91 -8.84 -12.34
N LEU A 7 -12.93 -9.64 -12.02
CA LEU A 7 -13.37 -10.71 -12.93
C LEU A 7 -14.03 -10.16 -14.20
N SER A 8 -14.84 -9.11 -14.08
CA SER A 8 -15.42 -8.46 -15.25
C SER A 8 -14.35 -7.77 -16.10
N ASN A 9 -13.35 -7.15 -15.47
CA ASN A 9 -12.20 -6.55 -16.16
C ASN A 9 -11.46 -7.60 -17.00
N ILE A 10 -11.07 -8.73 -16.40
CA ILE A 10 -10.41 -9.84 -17.09
C ILE A 10 -11.26 -10.37 -18.25
N ALA A 11 -12.55 -10.62 -18.02
CA ALA A 11 -13.45 -11.13 -19.05
C ALA A 11 -13.59 -10.15 -20.23
N LEU A 12 -13.70 -8.85 -19.95
CA LEU A 12 -13.81 -7.80 -20.96
C LEU A 12 -12.49 -7.57 -21.69
N ASP A 13 -11.34 -7.70 -21.03
CA ASP A 13 -10.03 -7.65 -21.68
C ASP A 13 -9.87 -8.79 -22.67
N LEU A 14 -10.21 -10.02 -22.28
CA LEU A 14 -10.19 -11.17 -23.20
C LEU A 14 -11.13 -10.94 -24.39
N LEU A 15 -12.32 -10.38 -24.16
CA LEU A 15 -13.26 -10.08 -25.23
C LEU A 15 -12.76 -8.99 -26.17
N PHE A 16 -12.35 -7.83 -25.67
CA PHE A 16 -12.01 -6.67 -26.49
C PHE A 16 -10.62 -6.75 -27.10
N VAL A 17 -9.65 -7.32 -26.40
CA VAL A 17 -8.28 -7.44 -26.89
C VAL A 17 -8.13 -8.67 -27.78
N LEU A 18 -8.48 -9.86 -27.29
CA LEU A 18 -8.30 -11.11 -28.05
C LEU A 18 -9.46 -11.36 -29.02
N GLY A 19 -10.70 -11.10 -28.59
CA GLY A 19 -11.89 -11.36 -29.43
C GLY A 19 -12.11 -10.32 -30.52
N LEU A 20 -12.03 -9.03 -30.20
CA LEU A 20 -12.31 -7.92 -31.15
C LEU A 20 -11.07 -7.23 -31.70
N GLY A 21 -9.87 -7.53 -31.19
CA GLY A 21 -8.61 -6.97 -31.70
C GLY A 21 -8.40 -5.48 -31.40
N TYR A 22 -9.08 -4.90 -30.41
CA TYR A 22 -9.02 -3.46 -30.10
C TYR A 22 -7.73 -3.02 -29.40
N ALA A 23 -6.79 -3.93 -29.17
CA ALA A 23 -5.48 -3.67 -28.55
C ALA A 23 -5.60 -2.74 -27.32
N VAL A 24 -4.83 -1.65 -27.28
CA VAL A 24 -4.80 -0.69 -26.16
C VAL A 24 -6.17 -0.04 -25.91
N LYS A 25 -6.95 0.23 -26.95
CA LYS A 25 -8.31 0.79 -26.80
C LYS A 25 -9.24 -0.22 -26.13
N GLY A 26 -9.04 -1.51 -26.40
CA GLY A 26 -9.75 -2.61 -25.76
C GLY A 26 -9.52 -2.63 -24.25
N VAL A 27 -8.26 -2.52 -23.82
CA VAL A 27 -7.89 -2.49 -22.40
C VAL A 27 -8.51 -1.29 -21.67
N ALA A 28 -8.48 -0.11 -22.30
CA ALA A 28 -9.10 1.08 -21.74
C ALA A 28 -10.62 0.93 -21.58
N LEU A 29 -11.31 0.35 -22.58
CA LEU A 29 -12.75 0.11 -22.53
C LEU A 29 -13.14 -0.95 -21.50
N ALA A 30 -12.38 -2.06 -21.42
CA ALA A 30 -12.59 -3.11 -20.42
C ALA A 30 -12.51 -2.53 -19.01
N SER A 31 -11.47 -1.72 -18.76
CA SER A 31 -11.25 -1.03 -17.49
C SER A 31 -12.40 -0.11 -17.13
N ALA A 32 -12.76 0.82 -18.02
CA ALA A 32 -13.88 1.73 -17.79
C ALA A 32 -15.21 1.00 -17.53
N LEU A 33 -15.54 -0.02 -18.33
CA LEU A 33 -16.78 -0.77 -18.18
C LEU A 33 -16.82 -1.59 -16.90
N SER A 34 -15.71 -2.22 -16.51
CA SER A 34 -15.61 -2.95 -15.25
C SER A 34 -15.81 -2.04 -14.04
N GLU A 35 -15.28 -0.81 -14.07
CA GLU A 35 -15.51 0.20 -13.04
C GLU A 35 -16.98 0.61 -12.96
N TRP A 36 -17.64 0.86 -14.10
CA TRP A 36 -19.07 1.17 -14.13
C TRP A 36 -19.94 0.02 -13.62
N LEU A 37 -19.62 -1.22 -13.98
CA LEU A 37 -20.31 -2.41 -13.47
C LEU A 37 -20.17 -2.53 -11.95
N ALA A 38 -18.96 -2.33 -11.44
CA ALA A 38 -18.72 -2.32 -10.00
C ALA A 38 -19.46 -1.16 -9.32
N ALA A 39 -19.42 0.06 -9.87
CA ALA A 39 -20.12 1.22 -9.32
C ALA A 39 -21.64 0.98 -9.24
N LEU A 40 -22.26 0.47 -10.31
CA LEU A 40 -23.68 0.14 -10.35
C LEU A 40 -24.05 -0.94 -9.33
N ALA A 41 -23.24 -2.00 -9.23
CA ALA A 41 -23.44 -3.03 -8.22
C ALA A 41 -23.32 -2.48 -6.79
N GLY A 42 -22.36 -1.57 -6.56
CA GLY A 42 -22.20 -0.87 -5.29
C GLY A 42 -23.44 -0.04 -4.93
N LEU A 43 -23.93 0.77 -5.87
CA LEU A 43 -25.16 1.56 -5.69
C LEU A 43 -26.38 0.67 -5.41
N LEU A 44 -26.49 -0.48 -6.07
CA LEU A 44 -27.57 -1.44 -5.81
C LEU A 44 -27.49 -2.06 -4.40
N ILE A 45 -26.29 -2.39 -3.94
CA ILE A 45 -26.07 -2.90 -2.57
C ILE A 45 -26.46 -1.83 -1.55
N ILE A 46 -26.00 -0.59 -1.76
CA ILE A 46 -26.35 0.57 -0.94
C ILE A 46 -27.87 0.76 -0.93
N TYR A 47 -28.52 0.77 -2.10
CA TYR A 47 -29.97 0.88 -2.24
C TYR A 47 -30.73 -0.16 -1.42
N ARG A 48 -30.24 -1.41 -1.39
CA ARG A 48 -30.88 -2.50 -0.64
C ARG A 48 -30.61 -2.46 0.87
N GLN A 49 -29.52 -1.85 1.31
CA GLN A 49 -29.12 -1.81 2.72
C GLN A 49 -29.57 -0.53 3.44
N LEU A 50 -29.83 0.56 2.70
CA LEU A 50 -30.43 1.77 3.27
C LEU A 50 -31.83 1.43 3.81
N ARG A 51 -31.98 1.51 5.14
CA ARG A 51 -33.28 1.34 5.79
C ARG A 51 -34.15 2.58 5.56
N PRO A 52 -35.49 2.44 5.50
CA PRO A 52 -36.40 3.58 5.37
C PRO A 52 -36.20 4.65 6.47
N ASP A 53 -35.82 4.22 7.67
CA ASP A 53 -35.67 5.08 8.85
C ASP A 53 -34.44 6.01 8.82
N SER A 54 -33.52 5.84 7.85
CA SER A 54 -32.33 6.70 7.70
C SER A 54 -32.55 7.92 6.79
N GLY A 55 -33.81 8.27 6.49
CA GLY A 55 -34.18 9.37 5.59
C GLY A 55 -34.08 9.04 4.09
N GLY A 56 -33.79 7.79 3.74
CA GLY A 56 -33.67 7.31 2.35
C GLY A 56 -32.60 8.05 1.53
N TRP A 57 -32.73 8.02 0.20
CA TRP A 57 -31.85 8.75 -0.74
C TRP A 57 -32.01 10.27 -0.68
N PHE A 58 -33.06 10.75 0.00
CA PHE A 58 -33.38 12.16 0.17
C PHE A 58 -32.81 12.74 1.48
N TYR A 59 -32.04 11.94 2.25
CA TYR A 59 -31.24 12.49 3.32
C TYR A 59 -30.35 13.60 2.74
N PRO A 60 -30.24 14.78 3.37
CA PRO A 60 -29.38 15.84 2.88
C PRO A 60 -27.92 15.37 2.96
N LEU A 61 -27.44 14.76 1.87
CA LEU A 61 -26.04 14.36 1.67
C LEU A 61 -25.12 15.59 1.72
N TRP A 62 -25.69 16.77 1.50
CA TRP A 62 -25.01 18.05 1.54
C TRP A 62 -24.93 18.64 2.96
N ASN A 63 -24.23 17.94 3.85
CA ASN A 63 -23.80 18.51 5.12
C ASN A 63 -22.37 19.05 4.97
N SER A 64 -22.23 20.37 4.77
CA SER A 64 -20.94 21.02 4.55
C SER A 64 -19.90 20.70 5.65
N ARG A 65 -20.34 20.48 6.90
CA ARG A 65 -19.43 20.17 8.01
C ARG A 65 -18.90 18.75 7.92
N GLU A 66 -19.76 17.78 7.65
CA GLU A 66 -19.37 16.36 7.50
C GLU A 66 -18.57 16.14 6.22
N LEU A 67 -18.97 16.76 5.12
CA LEU A 67 -18.22 16.74 3.86
C LEU A 67 -16.83 17.32 4.06
N LEU A 68 -16.70 18.47 4.75
CA LEU A 68 -15.39 19.07 5.03
C LEU A 68 -14.55 18.17 5.95
N ALA A 69 -15.15 17.50 6.94
CA ALA A 69 -14.44 16.55 7.78
C ALA A 69 -13.90 15.36 6.96
N MET A 70 -14.73 14.80 6.07
CA MET A 70 -14.33 13.73 5.15
C MET A 70 -13.21 14.20 4.20
N MET A 71 -13.35 15.38 3.60
CA MET A 71 -12.35 15.96 2.71
C MET A 71 -11.02 16.23 3.42
N ARG A 72 -11.03 16.64 4.70
CA ARG A 72 -9.80 16.82 5.49
C ARG A 72 -9.09 15.48 5.72
N VAL A 73 -9.82 14.43 6.07
CA VAL A 73 -9.25 13.09 6.23
C VAL A 73 -8.64 12.60 4.92
N ASN A 74 -9.39 12.68 3.83
CA ASN A 74 -8.92 12.28 2.49
C ASN A 74 -7.73 13.12 2.01
N GLY A 75 -7.74 14.43 2.24
CA GLY A 75 -6.63 15.32 1.90
C GLY A 75 -5.33 14.95 2.63
N ASN A 76 -5.41 14.60 3.91
CA ASN A 76 -4.25 14.12 4.66
C ASN A 76 -3.72 12.78 4.13
N ILE A 77 -4.61 11.83 3.82
CA ILE A 77 -4.23 10.54 3.22
C ILE A 77 -3.62 10.76 1.83
N PHE A 78 -4.18 11.67 1.04
CA PHE A 78 -3.65 12.05 -0.27
C PHE A 78 -2.22 12.57 -0.17
N ILE A 79 -1.94 13.47 0.78
CA ILE A 79 -0.56 13.97 1.01
C ILE A 79 0.37 12.82 1.41
N ARG A 80 -0.06 11.90 2.28
CA ARG A 80 0.72 10.69 2.62
C ARG A 80 1.06 9.91 1.35
N THR A 81 0.08 9.60 0.52
CA THR A 81 0.27 8.86 -0.73
C THR A 81 1.20 9.60 -1.68
N LEU A 82 1.07 10.92 -1.80
CA LEU A 82 1.95 11.75 -2.60
C LEU A 82 3.41 11.68 -2.11
N CYS A 83 3.65 11.71 -0.79
CA CYS A 83 4.98 11.56 -0.23
C CYS A 83 5.61 10.21 -0.58
N LEU A 84 4.85 9.11 -0.47
CA LEU A 84 5.35 7.78 -0.83
C LEU A 84 5.61 7.66 -2.33
N ASN A 85 4.71 8.18 -3.17
CA ASN A 85 4.91 8.21 -4.63
C ASN A 85 6.13 9.04 -5.03
N LEU A 86 6.37 10.17 -4.37
CA LEU A 86 7.58 10.98 -4.58
C LEU A 86 8.83 10.21 -4.19
N ALA A 87 8.81 9.43 -3.11
CA ALA A 87 9.95 8.60 -2.73
C ALA A 87 10.24 7.52 -3.78
N TYR A 88 9.21 6.83 -4.30
CA TYR A 88 9.37 5.88 -5.40
C TYR A 88 9.83 6.56 -6.69
N PHE A 89 9.30 7.73 -7.04
CA PHE A 89 9.75 8.50 -8.19
C PHE A 89 11.23 8.86 -8.07
N TYR A 90 11.66 9.34 -6.90
CA TYR A 90 13.06 9.69 -6.66
C TYR A 90 13.97 8.45 -6.69
N PHE A 91 13.52 7.33 -6.13
CA PHE A 91 14.20 6.04 -6.25
C PHE A 91 14.40 5.63 -7.72
N THR A 92 13.33 5.66 -8.53
CA THR A 92 13.40 5.33 -9.96
C THR A 92 14.29 6.29 -10.73
N ALA A 93 14.19 7.60 -10.46
CA ALA A 93 15.02 8.61 -11.09
C ALA A 93 16.51 8.39 -10.75
N THR A 94 16.84 8.12 -9.50
CA THR A 94 18.22 7.81 -9.09
C THR A 94 18.70 6.50 -9.70
N SER A 95 17.85 5.48 -9.74
CA SER A 95 18.17 4.21 -10.40
C SER A 95 18.50 4.41 -11.88
N ALA A 96 17.78 5.29 -12.58
CA ALA A 96 18.07 5.63 -13.97
C ALA A 96 19.42 6.34 -14.13
N ARG A 97 19.83 7.16 -13.16
CA ARG A 97 21.16 7.80 -13.13
C ARG A 97 22.30 6.81 -12.92
N LEU A 98 22.05 5.68 -12.25
CA LEU A 98 23.04 4.63 -12.01
C LEU A 98 23.28 3.74 -13.24
N GLY A 99 22.35 3.69 -14.19
CA GLY A 99 22.49 2.96 -15.45
C GLY A 99 21.21 2.22 -15.85
N PRO A 100 21.01 1.95 -17.15
CA PRO A 100 19.80 1.29 -17.65
C PRO A 100 19.65 -0.16 -17.17
N GLU A 101 20.74 -0.89 -16.97
CA GLU A 101 20.74 -2.27 -16.48
C GLU A 101 20.29 -2.33 -15.01
N LEU A 102 20.82 -1.41 -14.17
CA LEU A 102 20.39 -1.24 -12.79
C LEU A 102 18.93 -0.78 -12.68
N LEU A 103 18.50 0.13 -13.55
CA LEU A 103 17.09 0.54 -13.64
C LEU A 103 16.17 -0.65 -13.95
N ALA A 104 16.54 -1.49 -14.92
CA ALA A 104 15.77 -2.68 -15.26
C ALA A 104 15.71 -3.67 -14.09
N ALA A 105 16.85 -3.96 -13.44
CA ALA A 105 16.90 -4.86 -12.30
C ALA A 105 16.08 -4.33 -11.10
N ASN A 106 16.23 -3.05 -10.78
CA ASN A 106 15.47 -2.43 -9.69
C ASN A 106 13.97 -2.36 -9.99
N ALA A 107 13.54 -2.26 -11.25
CA ALA A 107 12.13 -2.35 -11.61
C ALA A 107 11.54 -3.72 -11.25
N LEU A 108 12.27 -4.82 -11.49
CA LEU A 108 11.86 -6.17 -11.07
C LEU A 108 11.77 -6.29 -9.55
N LEU A 109 12.78 -5.77 -8.84
CA LEU A 109 12.79 -5.80 -7.38
C LEU A 109 11.68 -4.91 -6.78
N ILE A 110 11.35 -3.76 -7.39
CA ILE A 110 10.18 -2.95 -7.00
C ILE A 110 8.86 -3.70 -7.24
N GLN A 111 8.79 -4.56 -8.25
CA GLN A 111 7.64 -5.43 -8.43
C GLN A 111 7.53 -6.46 -7.29
N LEU A 112 8.64 -7.04 -6.83
CA LEU A 112 8.67 -7.90 -5.63
C LEU A 112 8.29 -7.12 -4.36
N GLN A 113 8.80 -5.90 -4.21
CA GLN A 113 8.41 -4.98 -3.14
C GLN A 113 6.89 -4.73 -3.16
N SER A 114 6.31 -4.52 -4.34
CA SER A 114 4.87 -4.30 -4.51
C SER A 114 4.06 -5.54 -4.18
N LEU A 115 4.52 -6.72 -4.61
CA LEU A 115 3.87 -8.00 -4.31
C LEU A 115 3.77 -8.22 -2.80
N MET A 116 4.86 -8.00 -2.06
CA MET A 116 4.81 -8.13 -0.60
C MET A 116 3.97 -7.04 0.06
N ALA A 117 3.98 -5.81 -0.47
CA ALA A 117 3.18 -4.71 0.06
C ALA A 117 1.69 -5.06 -0.02
N TYR A 118 1.21 -5.58 -1.16
CA TYR A 118 -0.17 -6.04 -1.29
C TYR A 118 -0.52 -7.20 -0.37
N GLY A 119 0.42 -8.14 -0.17
CA GLY A 119 0.22 -9.24 0.79
C GLY A 119 0.07 -8.75 2.23
N LEU A 120 0.88 -7.76 2.64
CA LEU A 120 0.85 -7.17 3.99
C LEU A 120 -0.32 -6.20 4.18
N ASP A 121 -0.72 -5.46 3.15
CA ASP A 121 -1.87 -4.54 3.17
C ASP A 121 -3.19 -5.26 3.47
N GLY A 122 -3.30 -6.55 3.11
CA GLY A 122 -4.45 -7.37 3.51
C GLY A 122 -4.66 -7.40 5.03
N PHE A 123 -3.57 -7.47 5.81
CA PHE A 123 -3.62 -7.41 7.27
C PHE A 123 -3.83 -5.98 7.78
N ALA A 124 -3.30 -4.98 7.08
CA ALA A 124 -3.56 -3.57 7.39
C ALA A 124 -5.06 -3.26 7.28
N HIS A 125 -5.75 -3.76 6.25
CA HIS A 125 -7.22 -3.61 6.11
C HIS A 125 -8.01 -4.37 7.18
N ALA A 126 -7.55 -5.56 7.57
CA ALA A 126 -8.15 -6.28 8.70
C ALA A 126 -7.99 -5.49 10.01
N ALA A 127 -6.81 -4.91 10.24
CA ALA A 127 -6.55 -4.04 11.38
C ALA A 127 -7.41 -2.77 11.32
N GLU A 128 -7.54 -2.14 10.16
CA GLU A 128 -8.38 -0.96 9.92
C GLU A 128 -9.84 -1.22 10.33
N ALA A 129 -10.43 -2.33 9.86
CA ALA A 129 -11.81 -2.67 10.18
C ALA A 129 -12.01 -3.04 11.67
N LEU A 130 -11.19 -3.94 12.20
CA LEU A 130 -11.35 -4.44 13.57
C LEU A 130 -10.97 -3.39 14.62
N ALA A 131 -9.82 -2.72 14.43
CA ALA A 131 -9.37 -1.69 15.34
C ALA A 131 -10.24 -0.44 15.22
N GLY A 132 -10.68 -0.06 14.01
CA GLY A 132 -11.59 1.06 13.81
C GLY A 132 -12.95 0.87 14.49
N SER A 133 -13.55 -0.32 14.36
CA SER A 133 -14.80 -0.65 15.06
C SER A 133 -14.64 -0.57 16.58
N ALA A 134 -13.58 -1.18 17.13
CA ALA A 134 -13.33 -1.17 18.58
C ALA A 134 -12.98 0.23 19.11
N TYR A 135 -12.25 1.03 18.34
CA TYR A 135 -11.89 2.41 18.66
C TYR A 135 -13.13 3.30 18.69
N GLY A 136 -14.01 3.18 17.68
CA GLY A 136 -15.30 3.87 17.64
C GLY A 136 -16.22 3.51 18.80
N ALA A 137 -16.22 2.23 19.22
CA ALA A 137 -16.97 1.75 20.38
C ALA A 137 -16.32 2.09 21.74
N ARG A 138 -15.16 2.75 21.75
CA ARG A 138 -14.34 3.06 22.94
C ARG A 138 -13.97 1.83 23.79
N GLN A 139 -13.86 0.66 23.17
CA GLN A 139 -13.54 -0.58 23.86
C GLN A 139 -12.03 -0.86 23.82
N ARG A 140 -11.31 -0.29 24.79
CA ARG A 140 -9.84 -0.38 24.84
C ARG A 140 -9.30 -1.82 24.80
N ALA A 141 -9.90 -2.73 25.56
CA ALA A 141 -9.44 -4.12 25.62
C ALA A 141 -9.59 -4.82 24.26
N VAL A 142 -10.72 -4.61 23.58
CA VAL A 142 -11.00 -5.18 22.25
C VAL A 142 -10.07 -4.56 21.20
N PHE A 143 -9.86 -3.24 21.26
CA PHE A 143 -8.91 -2.54 20.39
C PHE A 143 -7.50 -3.15 20.50
N LEU A 144 -6.98 -3.30 21.73
CA LEU A 144 -5.65 -3.86 21.94
C LEU A 144 -5.56 -5.34 21.53
N ALA A 145 -6.61 -6.13 21.73
CA ALA A 145 -6.67 -7.51 21.28
C ALA A 145 -6.63 -7.59 19.74
N ALA A 146 -7.40 -6.75 19.04
CA ALA A 146 -7.39 -6.67 17.58
C ALA A 146 -6.01 -6.25 17.03
N VAL A 147 -5.39 -5.23 17.63
CA VAL A 147 -4.02 -4.79 17.27
C VAL A 147 -3.02 -5.92 17.46
N ARG A 148 -3.03 -6.63 18.59
CA ARG A 148 -2.11 -7.74 18.85
C ARG A 148 -2.28 -8.89 17.87
N ALA A 149 -3.52 -9.31 17.63
CA ALA A 149 -3.83 -10.42 16.73
C ALA A 149 -3.44 -10.11 15.28
N SER A 150 -3.83 -8.93 14.77
CA SER A 150 -3.47 -8.52 13.41
C SER A 150 -1.96 -8.31 13.24
N THR A 151 -1.27 -7.74 14.23
CA THR A 151 0.19 -7.56 14.19
C THR A 151 0.94 -8.90 14.19
N LEU A 152 0.51 -9.88 15.00
CA LEU A 152 1.11 -11.21 15.02
C LEU A 152 1.02 -11.88 13.64
N TRP A 153 -0.18 -11.89 13.03
CA TRP A 153 -0.36 -12.50 11.72
C TRP A 153 0.34 -11.74 10.60
N ALA A 154 0.35 -10.41 10.63
CA ALA A 154 1.11 -9.60 9.69
C ALA A 154 2.61 -9.95 9.77
N PHE A 155 3.16 -10.10 10.97
CA PHE A 155 4.55 -10.51 11.17
C PHE A 155 4.82 -11.94 10.67
N VAL A 156 3.93 -12.90 10.98
CA VAL A 156 4.03 -14.27 10.45
C VAL A 156 4.08 -14.27 8.93
N VAL A 157 3.20 -13.51 8.27
CA VAL A 157 3.19 -13.42 6.80
C VAL A 157 4.44 -12.71 6.28
N ALA A 158 4.93 -11.67 6.94
CA ALA A 158 6.20 -11.03 6.57
C ALA A 158 7.37 -12.02 6.62
N VAL A 159 7.44 -12.89 7.64
CA VAL A 159 8.43 -13.96 7.75
C VAL A 159 8.26 -14.98 6.62
N LEU A 160 7.04 -15.38 6.30
CA LEU A 160 6.78 -16.32 5.19
C LEU A 160 7.20 -15.74 3.84
N ILE A 161 6.92 -14.46 3.60
CA ILE A 161 7.35 -13.76 2.38
C ILE A 161 8.87 -13.68 2.31
N ALA A 162 9.53 -13.29 3.42
CA ALA A 162 10.98 -13.24 3.50
C ALA A 162 11.61 -14.61 3.18
N LEU A 163 11.09 -15.69 3.78
CA LEU A 163 11.52 -17.05 3.49
C LEU A 163 11.27 -17.43 2.03
N ALA A 164 10.10 -17.09 1.46
CA ALA A 164 9.81 -17.36 0.06
C ALA A 164 10.81 -16.66 -0.87
N TYR A 165 11.10 -15.38 -0.65
CA TYR A 165 12.10 -14.66 -1.43
C TYR A 165 13.52 -15.22 -1.24
N GLY A 166 13.87 -15.66 -0.02
CA GLY A 166 15.17 -16.28 0.24
C GLY A 166 15.34 -17.67 -0.39
N LEU A 167 14.27 -18.43 -0.57
CA LEU A 167 14.32 -19.80 -1.10
C LEU A 167 14.10 -19.86 -2.62
N VAL A 168 13.21 -19.02 -3.16
CA VAL A 168 12.79 -19.09 -4.57
C VAL A 168 12.83 -17.73 -5.27
N GLY A 169 13.45 -16.70 -4.69
CA GLY A 169 13.49 -15.36 -5.28
C GLY A 169 14.13 -15.31 -6.67
N ASP A 170 15.24 -16.03 -6.88
CA ASP A 170 15.88 -16.12 -8.21
C ASP A 170 14.97 -16.74 -9.27
N VAL A 171 14.17 -17.75 -8.88
CA VAL A 171 13.16 -18.36 -9.76
C VAL A 171 12.07 -17.35 -10.11
N ILE A 172 11.61 -16.57 -9.12
CA ILE A 172 10.60 -15.54 -9.36
C ILE A 172 11.13 -14.48 -10.35
N ILE A 173 12.36 -13.99 -10.16
CA ILE A 173 12.98 -13.03 -11.09
C ILE A 173 13.15 -13.65 -12.49
N GLY A 174 13.57 -14.92 -12.56
CA GLY A 174 13.70 -15.68 -13.81
C GLY A 174 12.39 -15.86 -14.60
N LEU A 175 11.24 -15.80 -13.93
CA LEU A 175 9.93 -15.80 -14.58
C LEU A 175 9.56 -14.43 -15.18
N MET A 176 10.21 -13.36 -14.74
CA MET A 176 9.89 -11.99 -15.17
C MET A 176 10.73 -11.51 -16.35
N THR A 177 11.95 -12.03 -16.51
CA THR A 177 12.87 -11.63 -17.58
C THR A 177 13.77 -12.77 -18.00
N SER A 178 14.15 -12.77 -19.28
CA SER A 178 15.15 -13.67 -19.85
C SER A 178 16.51 -12.99 -20.08
N HIS A 179 16.65 -11.70 -19.74
CA HIS A 179 17.91 -10.97 -19.89
C HIS A 179 18.89 -11.33 -18.78
N THR A 180 19.96 -12.05 -19.15
CA THR A 180 20.95 -12.58 -18.20
C THR A 180 21.62 -11.50 -17.34
N GLU A 181 22.00 -10.38 -17.94
CA GLU A 181 22.63 -9.28 -17.20
C GLU A 181 21.71 -8.66 -16.14
N VAL A 182 20.41 -8.53 -16.47
CA VAL A 182 19.41 -8.03 -15.52
C VAL A 182 19.14 -9.05 -14.41
N LEU A 183 19.16 -10.35 -14.74
CA LEU A 183 19.01 -11.43 -13.76
C LEU A 183 20.16 -11.44 -12.76
N ASP A 184 21.39 -11.33 -13.22
CA ASP A 184 22.58 -11.34 -12.36
C ASP A 184 22.58 -10.15 -11.39
N ILE A 185 22.24 -8.95 -11.90
CA ILE A 185 22.12 -7.74 -11.07
C ILE A 185 20.97 -7.88 -10.08
N ALA A 186 19.78 -8.31 -10.51
CA ALA A 186 18.63 -8.44 -9.64
C ALA A 186 18.86 -9.50 -8.55
N GLY A 187 19.48 -10.64 -8.89
CA GLY A 187 19.91 -11.67 -7.94
C GLY A 187 20.92 -11.14 -6.93
N HIS A 188 21.88 -10.32 -7.36
CA HIS A 188 22.84 -9.68 -6.46
C HIS A 188 22.18 -8.78 -5.39
N TYR A 189 21.09 -8.07 -5.76
CA TYR A 189 20.35 -7.18 -4.85
C TYR A 189 19.12 -7.83 -4.19
N LEU A 190 18.78 -9.07 -4.54
CA LEU A 190 17.66 -9.84 -3.97
C LEU A 190 17.68 -9.93 -2.43
N PRO A 191 18.83 -10.01 -1.73
CA PRO A 191 18.85 -10.02 -0.26
C PRO A 191 18.12 -8.83 0.39
N TRP A 192 18.05 -7.67 -0.28
CA TRP A 192 17.25 -6.55 0.20
C TRP A 192 15.76 -6.88 0.22
N MET A 193 15.25 -7.61 -0.78
CA MET A 193 13.86 -8.06 -0.84
C MET A 193 13.57 -9.11 0.22
N VAL A 194 14.54 -9.95 0.60
CA VAL A 194 14.37 -10.89 1.72
C VAL A 194 14.16 -10.16 3.04
N ILE A 195 14.89 -9.08 3.28
CA ILE A 195 14.82 -8.31 4.55
C ILE A 195 13.63 -7.33 4.55
N ALA A 196 13.24 -6.81 3.40
CA ALA A 196 12.24 -5.75 3.27
C ALA A 196 10.88 -6.05 3.95
N PRO A 197 10.28 -7.26 3.85
CA PRO A 197 9.03 -7.57 4.55
C PRO A 197 9.13 -7.36 6.05
N LEU A 198 10.25 -7.78 6.66
CA LEU A 198 10.47 -7.76 8.10
C LEU A 198 10.62 -6.33 8.64
N LEU A 199 11.16 -5.42 7.83
CA LEU A 199 11.29 -4.00 8.18
C LEU A 199 10.02 -3.21 7.86
N SER A 200 9.32 -3.58 6.78
CA SER A 200 8.20 -2.79 6.26
C SER A 200 6.86 -3.13 6.92
N VAL A 201 6.68 -4.37 7.42
CA VAL A 201 5.41 -4.86 8.00
C VAL A 201 4.85 -3.94 9.08
N TRP A 202 5.71 -3.36 9.90
CA TRP A 202 5.30 -2.46 10.99
C TRP A 202 4.65 -1.18 10.45
N SER A 203 5.18 -0.62 9.36
CA SER A 203 4.62 0.59 8.75
C SER A 203 3.24 0.34 8.16
N PHE A 204 3.04 -0.78 7.45
CA PHE A 204 1.75 -1.17 6.89
C PHE A 204 0.72 -1.45 7.99
N GLN A 205 1.12 -2.21 9.01
CA GLN A 205 0.27 -2.54 10.14
C GLN A 205 -0.17 -1.29 10.91
N LEU A 206 0.76 -0.36 11.19
CA LEU A 206 0.44 0.89 11.85
C LEU A 206 -0.44 1.78 10.97
N ASP A 207 -0.21 1.84 9.66
CA ASP A 207 -1.08 2.58 8.76
C ASP A 207 -2.53 2.10 8.83
N GLY A 208 -2.77 0.78 8.80
CA GLY A 208 -4.11 0.21 8.98
C GLY A 208 -4.77 0.64 10.30
N ILE A 209 -4.03 0.59 11.40
CA ILE A 209 -4.53 0.99 12.74
C ILE A 209 -4.88 2.49 12.77
N PHE A 210 -4.02 3.35 12.20
CA PHE A 210 -4.25 4.80 12.19
C PHE A 210 -5.39 5.21 11.26
N ILE A 211 -5.53 4.54 10.11
CA ILE A 211 -6.68 4.73 9.21
C ILE A 211 -7.96 4.31 9.94
N GLY A 212 -7.97 3.14 10.58
CA GLY A 212 -9.14 2.65 11.33
C GLY A 212 -9.54 3.60 12.47
N ALA A 213 -8.57 4.21 13.15
CA ALA A 213 -8.80 5.22 14.17
C ALA A 213 -9.07 6.63 13.61
N THR A 214 -9.11 6.82 12.29
CA THR A 214 -9.28 8.10 11.57
C THR A 214 -8.23 9.18 11.89
N ARG A 215 -7.04 8.77 12.35
CA ARG A 215 -5.91 9.63 12.75
C ARG A 215 -5.03 10.01 11.55
N SER A 216 -5.65 10.65 10.56
CA SER A 216 -5.01 10.98 9.28
C SER A 216 -3.94 12.08 9.38
N VAL A 217 -4.03 13.00 10.35
CA VAL A 217 -3.04 14.08 10.53
C VAL A 217 -1.69 13.51 10.94
N GLU A 218 -1.70 12.56 11.87
CA GLU A 218 -0.52 11.85 12.36
C GLU A 218 0.14 11.05 11.23
N MET A 219 -0.67 10.37 10.40
CA MET A 219 -0.16 9.66 9.21
C MET A 219 0.49 10.59 8.20
N ARG A 220 -0.13 11.74 7.91
CA ARG A 220 0.44 12.75 7.01
C ARG A 220 1.79 13.24 7.53
N ASN A 221 1.85 13.59 8.82
CA ASN A 221 3.08 14.09 9.44
C ASN A 221 4.18 13.02 9.44
N ALA A 222 3.83 11.76 9.72
CA ALA A 222 4.74 10.63 9.64
C ALA A 222 5.31 10.46 8.22
N ALA A 223 4.47 10.56 7.18
CA ALA A 223 4.90 10.45 5.79
C ALA A 223 5.81 11.62 5.35
N LEU A 224 5.46 12.86 5.72
CA LEU A 224 6.29 14.04 5.46
C LEU A 224 7.66 13.92 6.13
N PHE A 225 7.68 13.53 7.41
CA PHE A 225 8.92 13.29 8.14
C PHE A 225 9.75 12.19 7.48
N SER A 226 9.12 11.09 7.08
CA SER A 226 9.81 9.97 6.45
C SER A 226 10.42 10.36 5.10
N LEU A 227 9.71 11.17 4.30
CA LEU A 227 10.25 11.71 3.06
C LEU A 227 11.44 12.66 3.32
N LEU A 228 11.33 13.51 4.34
CA LEU A 228 12.39 14.44 4.77
C LEU A 228 13.67 13.69 5.19
N VAL A 229 13.53 12.52 5.82
CA VAL A 229 14.65 11.64 6.17
C VAL A 229 15.17 10.89 4.94
N PHE A 230 14.27 10.38 4.10
CA PHE A 230 14.59 9.56 2.94
C PHE A 230 15.46 10.28 1.90
N VAL A 231 15.08 11.49 1.48
CA VAL A 231 15.80 12.21 0.40
C VAL A 231 17.29 12.41 0.71
N PRO A 232 17.70 12.99 1.87
CA PRO A 232 19.11 13.13 2.19
C PRO A 232 19.79 11.79 2.46
N SER A 233 19.09 10.82 3.08
CA SER A 233 19.65 9.47 3.24
C SER A 233 19.93 8.80 1.89
N LEU A 234 19.05 8.95 0.90
CA LEU A 234 19.23 8.39 -0.42
C LEU A 234 20.46 8.97 -1.11
N GLU A 235 20.60 10.29 -1.16
CA GLU A 235 21.75 10.93 -1.81
C GLU A 235 23.08 10.54 -1.14
N LEU A 236 23.12 10.55 0.20
CA LEU A 236 24.31 10.14 0.94
C LEU A 236 24.65 8.66 0.75
N LEU A 237 23.67 7.77 0.89
CA LEU A 237 23.91 6.33 0.84
C LEU A 237 24.23 5.87 -0.59
N VAL A 238 23.60 6.46 -1.61
CA VAL A 238 23.93 6.16 -3.01
C VAL A 238 25.34 6.62 -3.35
N TYR A 239 25.76 7.80 -2.86
CA TYR A 239 27.15 8.25 -3.01
C TYR A 239 28.16 7.27 -2.40
N LEU A 240 27.86 6.70 -1.23
CA LEU A 240 28.76 5.81 -0.50
C LEU A 240 28.74 4.35 -0.96
N LEU A 241 27.57 3.85 -1.37
CA LEU A 241 27.30 2.40 -1.55
C LEU A 241 26.67 2.06 -2.91
N GLY A 242 26.49 3.05 -3.79
CA GLY A 242 25.82 2.87 -5.08
C GLY A 242 24.40 2.31 -4.90
N ASN A 243 24.08 1.24 -5.63
CA ASN A 243 22.74 0.66 -5.61
C ASN A 243 22.37 -0.04 -4.28
N HIS A 244 23.34 -0.50 -3.47
CA HIS A 244 23.04 -0.94 -2.11
C HIS A 244 22.52 0.23 -1.27
N GLY A 245 23.06 1.43 -1.48
CA GLY A 245 22.62 2.65 -0.83
C GLY A 245 21.18 3.03 -1.18
N LEU A 246 20.77 2.78 -2.43
CA LEU A 246 19.42 3.02 -2.92
C LEU A 246 18.38 2.17 -2.17
N TRP A 247 18.64 0.86 -2.02
CA TRP A 247 17.78 -0.05 -1.26
C TRP A 247 17.84 0.20 0.25
N LEU A 248 19.01 0.48 0.79
CA LEU A 248 19.15 0.84 2.20
C LEU A 248 18.35 2.12 2.53
N ALA A 249 18.36 3.12 1.65
CA ALA A 249 17.55 4.33 1.81
C ALA A 249 16.04 4.00 1.80
N MET A 250 15.60 3.06 0.96
CA MET A 250 14.21 2.58 0.99
C MET A 250 13.87 1.91 2.34
N MET A 251 14.79 1.13 2.93
CA MET A 251 14.60 0.57 4.27
C MET A 251 14.55 1.66 5.35
N VAL A 252 15.40 2.69 5.24
CA VAL A 252 15.35 3.87 6.12
C VAL A 252 14.00 4.57 6.02
N LEU A 253 13.42 4.74 4.82
CA LEU A 253 12.08 5.29 4.65
C LEU A 253 11.03 4.45 5.42
N MET A 254 11.05 3.12 5.30
CA MET A 254 10.11 2.23 5.99
C MET A 254 10.27 2.29 7.52
N LEU A 255 11.50 2.36 8.01
CA LEU A 255 11.79 2.50 9.43
C LEU A 255 11.39 3.88 9.97
N ALA A 256 11.68 4.97 9.25
CA ALA A 256 11.28 6.31 9.63
C ALA A 256 9.75 6.43 9.75
N ARG A 257 9.01 5.79 8.83
CA ARG A 257 7.53 5.69 8.89
C ARG A 257 7.08 4.94 10.14
N THR A 258 7.69 3.78 10.39
CA THR A 258 7.37 2.95 11.55
C THR A 258 7.60 3.70 12.86
N LEU A 259 8.78 4.31 13.02
CA LEU A 259 9.16 5.03 14.24
C LEU A 259 8.29 6.26 14.48
N SER A 260 7.96 7.01 13.42
CA SER A 260 7.09 8.18 13.55
C SER A 260 5.64 7.82 13.91
N LEU A 261 5.08 6.75 13.33
CA LEU A 261 3.75 6.27 13.71
C LEU A 261 3.74 5.67 15.13
N LEU A 262 4.77 4.93 15.53
CA LEU A 262 4.93 4.44 16.90
C LEU A 262 5.00 5.58 17.91
N HIS A 263 5.68 6.68 17.58
CA HIS A 263 5.71 7.87 18.43
C HIS A 263 4.30 8.45 18.68
N TYR A 264 3.41 8.39 17.68
CA TYR A 264 2.03 8.85 17.83
C TYR A 264 1.09 7.82 18.47
N PHE A 265 1.48 6.54 18.54
CA PHE A 265 0.62 5.45 19.03
C PHE A 265 0.08 5.67 20.46
N PRO A 266 0.84 6.19 21.45
CA PRO A 266 0.30 6.45 22.78
C PRO A 266 -0.87 7.45 22.80
N ARG A 267 -0.85 8.45 21.90
CA ARG A 267 -1.94 9.45 21.77
C ARG A 267 -3.23 8.83 21.25
N LEU A 268 -3.13 7.70 20.56
CA LEU A 268 -4.29 6.92 20.12
C LEU A 268 -4.98 6.23 21.31
N LEU A 269 -4.25 5.95 22.40
CA LEU A 269 -4.82 5.31 23.59
C LEU A 269 -5.46 6.29 24.58
N GLU A 270 -5.17 7.59 24.49
CA GLU A 270 -5.69 8.62 25.41
C GLU A 270 -7.23 8.72 25.41
N PRO A 271 -7.93 8.72 24.26
CA PRO A 271 -9.40 8.79 24.23
C PRO A 271 -10.09 7.50 24.67
N LEU A 272 -9.33 6.41 24.86
CA LEU A 272 -9.79 5.09 25.28
C LEU A 272 -9.56 4.83 26.78
N ARG A 273 -9.10 5.85 27.53
CA ARG A 273 -8.93 5.77 28.99
C ARG A 273 -10.25 5.90 29.72
#